data_AF-A0A7X4FGS3-F1
#
_entry.id   AF-A0A7X4FGS3-F1
#
_cell.length_a   1.000
_cell.length_b   1.000
_cell.length_c   1.000
_cell.angle_alpha   90.00
_cell.angle_beta   90.00
_cell.angle_gamma   90.00
#
_symmetry.space_group_name_H-M   'P 1'
#
loop_
_entity.id
_entity.type
_entity.pdbx_description
1 polymer ?
#
loop_
_entity_poly.entity_id
_entity_poly.type
_entity_poly.pdbx_seq_one_letter_code
_entity_poly.pdbx_strand_id
1 'polypeptide(L)'
;MDVGVMESVQMDTQGRVISLFMKTEKGLPLSRPRDGKFLLRARFGIAGDANAGGVGPRQVLLVALETLQAFKLQPGDLRENVVVAGLPLDDLPSGSVLQFGDSATVRLTYHCEVCKYIGTLGVKPIQSLENQRGFLAVVLTGGVVCEGDPVRVLSRCYDPVPDQTLDRFLWVVKQIPFGKVMTYKQIVDVLGVSRSYYRVLPTYMKRVAGQTYPMHRILDSKGCLTPHVDNQRVLLACEGVEINAEEGDGTGWVDVSVFGWDISGIYY
;
A
#
# COMPACT_ATOMS: atom_id res chain seq x y z
N MET A 1 19.07 -26.87 -30.82
CA MET A 1 18.34 -27.28 -29.61
C MET A 1 17.49 -26.08 -29.23
N ASP A 2 16.22 -26.15 -29.60
CA ASP A 2 15.23 -25.10 -29.41
C ASP A 2 15.06 -24.79 -27.92
N VAL A 3 15.32 -23.54 -27.55
CA VAL A 3 14.98 -23.02 -26.23
C VAL A 3 13.51 -22.63 -26.33
N GLY A 4 12.66 -23.50 -25.82
CA GLY A 4 11.21 -23.35 -25.85
C GLY A 4 10.77 -22.00 -25.32
N VAL A 5 10.08 -21.24 -26.17
CA VAL A 5 9.28 -20.10 -25.79
C VAL A 5 8.21 -20.63 -24.83
N MET A 6 8.26 -20.22 -23.56
CA MET A 6 7.15 -20.44 -22.64
C MET A 6 5.99 -19.58 -23.14
N GLU A 7 5.05 -20.22 -23.84
CA GLU A 7 3.76 -19.62 -24.17
C GLU A 7 3.08 -19.16 -22.88
N SER A 8 2.84 -17.86 -22.78
CA SER A 8 2.04 -17.27 -21.72
C SER A 8 0.62 -17.82 -21.83
N VAL A 9 0.21 -18.62 -20.86
CA VAL A 9 -1.18 -19.08 -20.72
C VAL A 9 -2.06 -17.85 -20.58
N GLN A 10 -2.83 -17.55 -21.62
CA GLN A 10 -3.79 -16.46 -21.66
C GLN A 10 -5.01 -16.88 -20.83
N MET A 11 -4.97 -16.59 -19.53
CA MET A 11 -6.14 -16.73 -18.66
C MET A 11 -7.17 -15.68 -19.06
N ASP A 12 -8.20 -16.11 -19.80
CA ASP A 12 -9.38 -15.29 -20.17
C ASP A 12 -10.31 -15.08 -18.95
N THR A 13 -9.73 -14.79 -17.79
CA THR A 13 -10.47 -14.58 -16.55
C THR A 13 -10.97 -13.14 -16.53
N GLN A 14 -12.17 -12.93 -17.07
CA GLN A 14 -12.83 -11.64 -17.09
C GLN A 14 -13.83 -11.55 -15.94
N GLY A 15 -13.60 -10.59 -15.05
CA GLY A 15 -14.54 -10.23 -14.01
C GLY A 15 -15.39 -9.02 -14.39
N ARG A 16 -16.18 -8.54 -13.43
CA ARG A 16 -17.01 -7.35 -13.58
C ARG A 16 -17.06 -6.54 -12.29
N VAL A 17 -17.13 -5.22 -12.42
CA VAL A 17 -17.44 -4.32 -11.29
C VAL A 17 -18.90 -4.50 -10.91
N ILE A 18 -19.15 -4.81 -9.64
CA ILE A 18 -20.49 -5.02 -9.09
C ILE A 18 -21.00 -3.81 -8.35
N SER A 19 -20.14 -3.17 -7.56
CA SER A 19 -20.53 -2.01 -6.76
C SER A 19 -19.34 -1.10 -6.48
N LEU A 20 -19.62 0.20 -6.43
CA LEU A 20 -18.62 1.21 -6.14
C LEU A 20 -18.97 1.98 -4.87
N PHE A 21 -17.93 2.34 -4.13
CA PHE A 21 -18.05 2.97 -2.83
C PHE A 21 -16.95 3.99 -2.59
N MET A 22 -17.33 5.10 -1.99
CA MET A 22 -16.40 6.13 -1.55
C MET A 22 -16.89 6.81 -0.29
N LYS A 23 -15.95 7.44 0.41
CA LYS A 23 -16.18 8.28 1.57
C LYS A 23 -15.87 9.72 1.20
N THR A 24 -16.87 10.59 1.18
CA THR A 24 -16.67 12.01 0.82
C THR A 24 -15.93 12.80 1.89
N GLU A 25 -16.10 12.44 3.17
CA GLU A 25 -15.45 13.12 4.29
C GLU A 25 -14.98 12.15 5.38
N LYS A 26 -13.95 12.54 6.13
CA LYS A 26 -13.45 11.74 7.24
C LYS A 26 -14.53 11.56 8.31
N GLY A 27 -14.71 10.32 8.74
CA GLY A 27 -15.69 9.97 9.79
C GLY A 27 -17.09 9.63 9.27
N LEU A 28 -17.46 10.02 8.04
CA LEU A 28 -18.76 9.66 7.46
C LEU A 28 -18.86 8.15 7.15
N PRO A 29 -20.07 7.60 6.98
CA PRO A 29 -20.22 6.27 6.44
C PRO A 29 -19.70 6.21 5.00
N LEU A 30 -19.39 5.00 4.55
CA LEU A 30 -19.12 4.73 3.15
C LEU A 30 -20.43 4.85 2.37
N SER A 31 -20.38 5.40 1.16
CA SER A 31 -21.56 5.63 0.33
C SER A 31 -21.33 5.22 -1.11
N ARG A 32 -22.40 4.81 -1.80
CA ARG A 32 -22.37 4.58 -3.24
C ARG A 32 -22.39 5.92 -3.98
N PRO A 33 -21.55 6.14 -5.00
CA PRO A 33 -21.68 7.30 -5.87
C PRO A 33 -23.06 7.35 -6.52
N ARG A 34 -23.70 8.53 -6.57
CA ARG A 34 -25.07 8.69 -7.12
C ARG A 34 -25.18 8.24 -8.57
N ASP A 35 -24.15 8.46 -9.36
CA ASP A 35 -24.13 8.14 -10.79
C ASP A 35 -23.53 6.75 -11.08
N GLY A 36 -23.30 5.92 -10.06
CA GLY A 36 -22.73 4.57 -10.23
C GLY A 36 -21.31 4.56 -10.80
N LYS A 37 -20.54 5.65 -10.63
CA LYS A 37 -19.19 5.81 -11.16
C LYS A 37 -18.30 6.65 -10.25
N PHE A 38 -16.99 6.45 -10.32
CA PHE A 38 -16.01 7.41 -9.82
C PHE A 38 -14.83 7.58 -10.78
N LEU A 39 -14.03 8.63 -10.56
CA LEU A 39 -12.80 8.88 -11.32
C LEU A 39 -11.59 8.40 -10.52
N LEU A 40 -10.85 7.44 -11.07
CA LEU A 40 -9.51 7.10 -10.58
C LEU A 40 -8.50 8.13 -11.10
N ARG A 41 -7.68 8.65 -10.20
CA ARG A 41 -6.56 9.55 -10.50
C ARG A 41 -5.26 8.78 -10.30
N ALA A 42 -4.45 8.74 -11.36
CA ALA A 42 -3.13 8.12 -11.33
C ALA A 42 -2.32 8.64 -10.16
N ARG A 43 -1.65 7.73 -9.45
CA ARG A 43 -0.83 8.06 -8.29
C ARG A 43 -1.55 8.73 -7.13
N PHE A 44 -2.88 8.65 -7.05
CA PHE A 44 -3.64 9.36 -6.00
C PHE A 44 -4.82 8.56 -5.43
N GLY A 45 -5.51 7.77 -6.24
CA GLY A 45 -6.71 7.04 -5.82
C GLY A 45 -8.00 7.66 -6.36
N ILE A 46 -9.08 7.57 -5.59
CA ILE A 46 -10.42 7.95 -6.05
C ILE A 46 -10.65 9.46 -5.85
N ALA A 47 -11.00 10.16 -6.92
CA ALA A 47 -11.33 11.59 -6.85
C ALA A 47 -12.51 11.83 -5.90
N GLY A 48 -12.29 12.69 -4.90
CA GLY A 48 -13.30 13.03 -3.89
C GLY A 48 -13.39 12.07 -2.71
N ASP A 49 -12.59 10.99 -2.67
CA ASP A 49 -12.52 10.13 -1.48
C ASP A 49 -11.61 10.77 -0.42
N ALA A 50 -12.08 10.80 0.83
CA ALA A 50 -11.40 11.41 1.96
C ALA A 50 -10.13 10.66 2.40
N ASN A 51 -9.92 9.44 1.90
CA ASN A 51 -8.72 8.64 2.12
C ASN A 51 -7.79 8.62 0.91
N ALA A 52 -8.16 9.25 -0.21
CA ALA A 52 -7.27 9.37 -1.36
C ALA A 52 -6.02 10.19 -1.00
N GLY A 53 -4.89 9.82 -1.59
CA GLY A 53 -3.61 10.41 -1.27
C GLY A 53 -2.49 9.92 -2.18
N GLY A 54 -1.50 10.78 -2.40
CA GLY A 54 -0.39 10.51 -3.31
C GLY A 54 0.71 9.58 -2.75
N VAL A 55 0.56 9.13 -1.51
CA VAL A 55 1.56 8.35 -0.79
C VAL A 55 0.90 7.10 -0.22
N GLY A 56 1.61 5.98 -0.35
CA GLY A 56 1.21 4.70 0.22
C GLY A 56 0.27 3.88 -0.67
N PRO A 57 -0.06 2.67 -0.23
CA PRO A 57 -0.71 1.63 -1.02
C PRO A 57 -2.24 1.70 -0.97
N ARG A 58 -2.81 2.51 -0.06
CA ARG A 58 -4.25 2.54 0.24
C ARG A 58 -5.03 3.48 -0.67
N GLN A 59 -4.80 3.41 -1.98
CA GLN A 59 -5.48 4.28 -2.94
C GLN A 59 -6.86 3.74 -3.36
N VAL A 60 -6.96 2.41 -3.51
CA VAL A 60 -8.21 1.70 -3.79
C VAL A 60 -8.19 0.37 -3.03
N LEU A 61 -9.32 -0.01 -2.44
CA LEU A 61 -9.51 -1.32 -1.84
C LEU A 61 -10.53 -2.12 -2.65
N LEU A 62 -10.12 -3.31 -3.09
CA LEU A 62 -10.94 -4.22 -3.87
C LEU A 62 -11.36 -5.44 -3.04
N VAL A 63 -12.57 -5.94 -3.21
CA VAL A 63 -13.05 -7.17 -2.59
C VAL A 63 -13.82 -8.00 -3.62
N ALA A 64 -13.65 -9.32 -3.57
CA ALA A 64 -14.45 -10.25 -4.36
C ALA A 64 -15.86 -10.39 -3.79
N LEU A 65 -16.88 -10.37 -4.66
CA LEU A 65 -18.27 -10.59 -4.29
C LEU A 65 -18.45 -11.99 -3.68
N GLU A 66 -17.74 -12.97 -4.23
CA GLU A 66 -17.71 -14.36 -3.79
C GLU A 66 -17.28 -14.45 -2.31
N THR A 67 -16.31 -13.64 -1.91
CA THR A 67 -15.84 -13.54 -0.52
C THR A 67 -16.91 -12.93 0.37
N LEU A 68 -17.54 -11.82 -0.03
CA LEU A 68 -18.65 -11.24 0.73
C LEU A 68 -19.79 -12.26 0.94
N GLN A 69 -20.15 -13.00 -0.11
CA GLN A 69 -21.19 -14.03 -0.04
C GLN A 69 -20.81 -15.18 0.90
N ALA A 70 -19.58 -15.69 0.82
CA ALA A 70 -19.08 -16.74 1.70
C ALA A 70 -19.16 -16.36 3.18
N PHE A 71 -18.90 -15.09 3.51
CA PHE A 71 -18.99 -14.56 4.87
C PHE A 71 -20.36 -13.96 5.24
N LYS A 72 -21.36 -14.05 4.35
CA LYS A 72 -22.70 -13.47 4.52
C LYS A 72 -22.68 -11.95 4.79
N LEU A 73 -21.71 -11.26 4.21
CA LEU A 73 -21.54 -9.81 4.26
C LEU A 73 -22.20 -9.15 3.05
N GLN A 74 -22.53 -7.87 3.21
CA GLN A 74 -23.05 -7.03 2.15
C GLN A 74 -21.92 -6.19 1.52
N PRO A 75 -22.04 -5.83 0.22
CA PRO A 75 -21.20 -4.81 -0.39
C PRO A 75 -21.13 -3.53 0.45
N GLY A 76 -19.91 -3.10 0.77
CA GLY A 76 -19.59 -1.95 1.61
C GLY A 76 -19.25 -2.31 3.06
N ASP A 77 -19.58 -3.52 3.54
CA ASP A 77 -19.36 -3.93 4.93
C ASP A 77 -17.88 -3.99 5.28
N LEU A 78 -17.01 -4.41 4.34
CA LEU A 78 -15.56 -4.43 4.55
C LEU A 78 -14.91 -3.06 4.34
N ARG A 79 -15.70 -2.04 4.00
CA ARG A 79 -15.27 -0.68 3.64
C ARG A 79 -14.41 -0.62 2.38
N GLU A 80 -14.62 -1.55 1.47
CA GLU A 80 -14.03 -1.60 0.14
C GLU A 80 -14.52 -0.48 -0.75
N ASN A 81 -13.70 -0.10 -1.73
CA ASN A 81 -14.10 0.87 -2.73
C ASN A 81 -14.73 0.21 -3.96
N VAL A 82 -14.28 -0.98 -4.30
CA VAL A 82 -14.70 -1.71 -5.50
C VAL A 82 -15.03 -3.14 -5.12
N VAL A 83 -16.25 -3.57 -5.42
CA VAL A 83 -16.61 -4.99 -5.41
C VAL A 83 -16.50 -5.52 -6.83
N VAL A 84 -15.79 -6.62 -7.00
CA VAL A 84 -15.63 -7.33 -8.29
C VAL A 84 -16.20 -8.74 -8.18
N ALA A 85 -16.69 -9.30 -9.28
CA ALA A 85 -17.11 -10.70 -9.34
C ALA A 85 -16.56 -11.38 -10.59
N GLY A 86 -16.53 -12.72 -10.59
CA GLY A 86 -16.10 -13.54 -11.73
C GLY A 86 -14.57 -13.59 -11.91
N LEU A 87 -13.80 -13.14 -10.92
CA LEU A 87 -12.35 -13.22 -10.93
C LEU A 87 -11.81 -13.68 -9.57
N PRO A 88 -10.75 -14.52 -9.53
CA PRO A 88 -10.19 -15.05 -8.29
C PRO A 88 -9.30 -13.99 -7.63
N LEU A 89 -9.88 -12.84 -7.24
CA LEU A 89 -9.15 -11.65 -6.77
C LEU A 89 -8.21 -11.99 -5.62
N ASP A 90 -8.68 -12.77 -4.66
CA ASP A 90 -7.95 -13.09 -3.43
C ASP A 90 -6.77 -14.04 -3.69
N ASP A 91 -6.74 -14.74 -4.84
CA ASP A 91 -5.66 -15.63 -5.24
C ASP A 91 -4.67 -14.98 -6.23
N LEU A 92 -4.95 -13.75 -6.69
CA LEU A 92 -4.06 -13.05 -7.60
C LEU A 92 -2.75 -12.67 -6.89
N PRO A 93 -1.59 -12.86 -7.54
CA PRO A 93 -0.33 -12.50 -6.93
C PRO A 93 -0.23 -10.98 -6.73
N SER A 94 0.41 -10.59 -5.63
CA SER A 94 0.88 -9.21 -5.44
C SER A 94 1.66 -8.73 -6.67
N GLY A 95 1.42 -7.49 -7.09
CA GLY A 95 2.00 -6.92 -8.31
C GLY A 95 1.14 -7.10 -9.56
N SER A 96 0.11 -7.96 -9.51
CA SER A 96 -0.85 -8.11 -10.61
C SER A 96 -1.48 -6.79 -11.01
N VAL A 97 -1.77 -6.63 -12.31
CA VAL A 97 -2.47 -5.44 -12.81
C VAL A 97 -3.88 -5.79 -13.24
N LEU A 98 -4.83 -5.02 -12.72
CA LEU A 98 -6.22 -5.05 -13.17
C LEU A 98 -6.52 -3.84 -14.04
N GLN A 99 -7.26 -4.07 -15.12
CA GLN A 99 -7.89 -3.04 -15.94
C GLN A 99 -9.39 -3.02 -15.68
N PHE A 100 -9.95 -1.82 -15.50
CA PHE A 100 -11.38 -1.56 -15.45
C PHE A 100 -11.82 -0.85 -16.73
N GLY A 101 -12.91 -1.33 -17.33
CA GLY A 101 -13.42 -0.79 -18.59
C GLY A 101 -12.35 -0.84 -19.68
N ASP A 102 -12.12 0.29 -20.33
CA ASP A 102 -11.20 0.37 -21.47
C ASP A 102 -9.80 0.89 -21.11
N SER A 103 -9.63 1.58 -19.97
CA SER A 103 -8.40 2.38 -19.74
C SER A 103 -7.88 2.46 -18.30
N ALA A 104 -8.75 2.45 -17.29
CA ALA A 104 -8.30 2.64 -15.91
C ALA A 104 -7.56 1.38 -15.44
N THR A 105 -6.37 1.54 -14.86
CA THR A 105 -5.59 0.39 -14.38
C THR A 105 -5.04 0.60 -12.98
N VAL A 106 -5.02 -0.48 -12.20
CA VAL A 106 -4.49 -0.52 -10.84
C VAL A 106 -3.50 -1.67 -10.68
N ARG A 107 -2.48 -1.47 -9.84
CA ARG A 107 -1.56 -2.52 -9.40
C ARG A 107 -2.01 -3.00 -8.03
N LEU A 108 -2.23 -4.31 -7.89
CA LEU A 108 -2.46 -4.96 -6.61
C LEU A 108 -1.17 -4.92 -5.77
N THR A 109 -1.28 -4.53 -4.50
CA THR A 109 -0.15 -4.38 -3.58
C THR A 109 -0.12 -5.52 -2.57
N TYR A 110 -0.94 -5.51 -1.54
CA TYR A 110 -1.01 -6.60 -0.56
C TYR A 110 -2.41 -6.67 0.05
N HIS A 111 -2.71 -7.78 0.73
CA HIS A 111 -4.01 -7.96 1.36
C HIS A 111 -4.19 -7.03 2.55
N CYS A 112 -5.36 -6.39 2.64
CA CYS A 112 -5.64 -5.49 3.73
C CYS A 112 -5.78 -6.26 5.05
N GLU A 113 -4.98 -5.88 6.05
CA GLU A 113 -4.97 -6.54 7.35
C GLU A 113 -6.34 -6.49 8.03
N VAL A 114 -6.71 -7.60 8.66
CA VAL A 114 -7.90 -7.71 9.48
C VAL A 114 -7.77 -6.79 10.70
N CYS A 115 -8.82 -6.04 11.01
CA CYS A 115 -8.80 -5.06 12.10
C CYS A 115 -9.99 -5.23 13.04
N LYS A 116 -9.97 -4.52 14.18
CA LYS A 116 -11.02 -4.61 15.22
C LYS A 116 -12.44 -4.36 14.70
N TYR A 117 -12.57 -3.58 13.63
CA TYR A 117 -13.87 -3.32 12.98
C TYR A 117 -14.53 -4.60 12.45
N ILE A 118 -13.75 -5.57 11.97
CA ILE A 118 -14.31 -6.84 11.46
C ILE A 118 -15.12 -7.58 12.54
N GLY A 119 -14.72 -7.46 13.81
CA GLY A 119 -15.45 -8.04 14.93
C GLY A 119 -16.87 -7.48 15.11
N THR A 120 -17.17 -6.29 14.57
CA THR A 120 -18.52 -5.71 14.62
C THR A 120 -19.44 -6.24 13.52
N LEU A 121 -18.91 -6.95 12.53
CA LEU A 121 -19.65 -7.49 11.37
C LEU A 121 -20.20 -8.91 11.62
N GLY A 122 -20.01 -9.45 12.83
CA GLY A 122 -20.48 -10.80 13.18
C GLY A 122 -19.62 -11.95 12.64
N VAL A 123 -18.50 -11.67 11.98
CA VAL A 123 -17.54 -12.68 11.49
C VAL A 123 -16.74 -13.26 12.66
N LYS A 124 -16.79 -14.59 12.83
CA LYS A 124 -16.07 -15.33 13.88
C LYS A 124 -15.52 -16.66 13.35
N PRO A 125 -14.25 -17.02 13.65
CA PRO A 125 -13.21 -16.15 14.21
C PRO A 125 -12.88 -15.00 13.26
N ILE A 126 -12.46 -13.84 13.76
CA ILE A 126 -12.15 -12.67 12.92
C ILE A 126 -11.03 -12.99 11.90
N GLN A 127 -10.11 -13.89 12.27
CA GLN A 127 -8.99 -14.38 11.47
C GLN A 127 -9.42 -15.18 10.24
N SER A 128 -10.67 -15.63 10.15
CA SER A 128 -11.15 -16.34 8.96
C SER A 128 -11.13 -15.47 7.70
N LEU A 129 -11.09 -14.14 7.85
CA LEU A 129 -10.94 -13.16 6.77
C LEU A 129 -9.47 -12.81 6.45
N GLU A 130 -8.48 -13.47 7.05
CA GLU A 130 -7.08 -13.28 6.65
C GLU A 130 -6.92 -13.59 5.15
N ASN A 131 -6.22 -12.68 4.46
CA ASN A 131 -6.07 -12.63 2.98
C ASN A 131 -7.38 -12.52 2.18
N GLN A 132 -8.53 -12.42 2.83
CA GLN A 132 -9.84 -12.32 2.19
C GLN A 132 -10.58 -11.01 2.55
N ARG A 133 -9.99 -10.15 3.39
CA ARG A 133 -10.53 -8.81 3.72
C ARG A 133 -10.42 -7.82 2.55
N GLY A 134 -9.89 -8.25 1.41
CA GLY A 134 -9.71 -7.46 0.21
C GLY A 134 -8.27 -7.04 -0.06
N PHE A 135 -8.02 -6.69 -1.33
CA PHE A 135 -6.71 -6.36 -1.87
C PHE A 135 -6.55 -4.84 -1.98
N LEU A 136 -5.46 -4.30 -1.43
CA LEU A 136 -5.11 -2.90 -1.63
C LEU A 136 -4.45 -2.70 -2.99
N ALA A 137 -4.75 -1.59 -3.64
CA ALA A 137 -4.18 -1.27 -4.93
C ALA A 137 -3.83 0.20 -5.07
N VAL A 138 -2.85 0.45 -5.94
CA VAL A 138 -2.43 1.78 -6.36
C VAL A 138 -2.83 2.04 -7.81
N VAL A 139 -3.18 3.28 -8.15
CA VAL A 139 -3.69 3.64 -9.48
C VAL A 139 -2.52 3.94 -10.42
N LEU A 140 -2.34 3.09 -11.43
CA LEU A 140 -1.32 3.26 -12.48
C LEU A 140 -1.78 4.27 -13.53
N THR A 141 -2.96 4.02 -14.10
CA THR A 141 -3.57 4.87 -15.14
C THR A 141 -4.95 5.28 -14.66
N GLY A 142 -5.19 6.60 -14.62
CA GLY A 142 -6.48 7.14 -14.24
C GLY A 142 -7.55 6.90 -15.31
N GLY A 143 -8.81 7.03 -14.91
CA GLY A 143 -9.95 6.82 -15.79
C GLY A 143 -11.25 6.73 -14.98
N VAL A 144 -12.37 6.85 -15.69
CA VAL A 144 -13.69 6.64 -15.09
C VAL A 144 -13.90 5.13 -14.93
N VAL A 145 -14.37 4.72 -13.76
CA VAL A 145 -14.81 3.36 -13.47
C VAL A 145 -16.29 3.40 -13.14
N CYS A 146 -17.08 2.57 -13.81
CA CYS A 146 -18.52 2.45 -13.66
C CYS A 146 -18.90 1.08 -13.08
N GLU A 147 -20.01 1.02 -12.35
CA GLU A 147 -20.66 -0.25 -12.06
C GLU A 147 -21.01 -0.97 -13.37
N GLY A 148 -20.69 -2.26 -13.45
CA GLY A 148 -20.85 -3.07 -14.64
C GLY A 148 -19.68 -3.04 -15.64
N ASP A 149 -18.61 -2.29 -15.38
CA ASP A 149 -17.42 -2.35 -16.22
C ASP A 149 -16.78 -3.75 -16.19
N PRO A 150 -16.25 -4.24 -17.31
CA PRO A 150 -15.43 -5.45 -17.32
C PRO A 150 -14.14 -5.21 -16.53
N VAL A 151 -13.65 -6.26 -15.89
CA VAL A 151 -12.38 -6.29 -15.17
C VAL A 151 -11.49 -7.34 -15.81
N ARG A 152 -10.30 -6.94 -16.27
CA ARG A 152 -9.33 -7.84 -16.91
C ARG A 152 -8.04 -7.87 -16.13
N VAL A 153 -7.48 -9.06 -15.92
CA VAL A 153 -6.10 -9.22 -15.47
C VAL A 153 -5.19 -9.03 -16.68
N LEU A 154 -4.26 -8.09 -16.60
CA LEU A 154 -3.29 -7.87 -17.67
C LEU A 154 -2.08 -8.79 -17.49
N SER A 155 -1.41 -9.13 -18.59
CA SER A 155 -0.20 -9.98 -18.58
C SER A 155 0.99 -9.34 -17.86
N ARG A 156 1.02 -8.01 -17.75
CA ARG A 156 2.05 -7.30 -17.00
C ARG A 156 1.88 -7.50 -15.49
N CYS A 157 2.99 -7.72 -14.80
CA CYS A 157 3.07 -7.82 -13.35
C CYS A 157 4.26 -7.00 -12.85
N TYR A 158 4.14 -6.45 -11.65
CA TYR A 158 5.22 -5.76 -10.96
C TYR A 158 5.81 -6.65 -9.86
N ASP A 159 6.97 -6.26 -9.32
CA ASP A 159 7.54 -6.94 -8.16
C ASP A 159 6.52 -7.02 -7.01
N PRO A 160 6.42 -8.17 -6.33
CA PRO A 160 5.46 -8.33 -5.24
C PRO A 160 5.84 -7.45 -4.04
N VAL A 161 4.82 -6.86 -3.43
CA VAL A 161 4.91 -6.17 -2.13
C VAL A 161 4.56 -7.19 -1.04
N PRO A 162 5.42 -7.40 -0.02
CA PRO A 162 5.16 -8.38 1.02
C PRO A 162 3.88 -8.12 1.83
N ASP A 163 3.14 -9.17 2.18
CA ASP A 163 1.97 -9.11 3.07
C ASP A 163 2.35 -8.92 4.55
N GLN A 164 3.46 -9.55 4.99
CA GLN A 164 3.94 -9.40 6.35
C GLN A 164 4.55 -8.01 6.56
N THR A 165 4.07 -7.31 7.58
CA THR A 165 4.42 -5.89 7.76
C THR A 165 5.90 -5.64 8.09
N LEU A 166 6.58 -6.57 8.77
CA LEU A 166 8.04 -6.50 8.94
C LEU A 166 8.76 -6.60 7.58
N ASP A 167 8.39 -7.57 6.75
CA ASP A 167 9.02 -7.75 5.44
C ASP A 167 8.73 -6.58 4.51
N ARG A 168 7.54 -5.98 4.60
CA ARG A 168 7.19 -4.76 3.89
C ARG A 168 8.02 -3.56 4.36
N PHE A 169 8.25 -3.43 5.67
CA PHE A 169 9.18 -2.42 6.20
C PHE A 169 10.57 -2.59 5.60
N LEU A 170 11.11 -3.80 5.59
CA LEU A 170 12.40 -4.09 4.98
C LEU A 170 12.40 -3.82 3.46
N TRP A 171 11.32 -4.16 2.77
CA TRP A 171 11.13 -3.88 1.35
C TRP A 171 11.19 -2.38 1.04
N VAL A 172 10.58 -1.52 1.86
CA VAL A 172 10.69 -0.05 1.73
C VAL A 172 12.12 0.42 2.03
N VAL A 173 12.71 -0.04 3.15
CA VAL A 173 14.04 0.43 3.59
C VAL A 173 15.13 0.10 2.57
N LYS A 174 15.08 -1.08 1.94
CA LYS A 174 16.02 -1.47 0.86
C LYS A 174 16.03 -0.48 -0.32
N GLN A 175 14.93 0.22 -0.55
CA GLN A 175 14.78 1.12 -1.69
C GLN A 175 15.24 2.55 -1.41
N ILE A 176 15.43 2.94 -0.15
CA ILE A 176 15.89 4.30 0.19
C ILE A 176 17.25 4.51 -0.49
N PRO A 177 17.42 5.46 -1.43
CA PRO A 177 18.66 5.61 -2.20
C PRO A 177 19.85 6.05 -1.34
N PHE A 178 21.06 5.83 -1.84
CA PHE A 178 22.29 6.38 -1.26
C PHE A 178 22.21 7.91 -1.19
N GLY A 179 22.59 8.48 -0.05
CA GLY A 179 22.56 9.93 0.18
C GLY A 179 21.15 10.50 0.41
N LYS A 180 20.15 9.63 0.57
CA LYS A 180 18.76 10.04 0.85
C LYS A 180 18.27 9.49 2.17
N VAL A 181 17.31 10.21 2.76
CA VAL A 181 16.73 9.87 4.07
C VAL A 181 15.21 9.80 4.02
N MET A 182 14.63 9.08 4.97
CA MET A 182 13.20 8.96 5.17
C MET A 182 12.87 9.05 6.66
N THR A 183 11.85 9.81 7.02
CA THR A 183 11.36 9.92 8.41
C THR A 183 10.45 8.75 8.76
N TYR A 184 10.30 8.46 10.06
CA TYR A 184 9.28 7.51 10.53
C TYR A 184 7.88 7.82 10.00
N LYS A 185 7.53 9.10 9.88
CA LYS A 185 6.23 9.51 9.35
C LYS A 185 6.06 9.04 7.91
N GLN A 186 7.05 9.32 7.06
CA GLN A 186 7.05 8.86 5.68
C GLN A 186 7.01 7.34 5.59
N ILE A 187 7.74 6.62 6.46
CA ILE A 187 7.71 5.15 6.49
C ILE A 187 6.32 4.64 6.85
N VAL A 188 5.68 5.17 7.89
CA VAL A 188 4.33 4.77 8.29
C VAL A 188 3.31 5.05 7.17
N ASP A 189 3.41 6.21 6.52
CA ASP A 189 2.52 6.58 5.41
C ASP A 189 2.72 5.63 4.21
N VAL A 190 3.97 5.33 3.84
CA VAL A 190 4.31 4.39 2.76
C VAL A 190 3.89 2.97 3.10
N LEU A 191 4.05 2.51 4.34
CA LEU A 191 3.61 1.16 4.74
C LEU A 191 2.08 0.99 4.74
N GLY A 192 1.31 2.08 4.67
CA GLY A 192 -0.14 2.03 4.72
C GLY A 192 -0.66 1.48 6.05
N VAL A 193 0.02 1.80 7.15
CA VAL A 193 -0.31 1.33 8.51
C VAL A 193 -0.77 2.48 9.41
N SER A 194 -1.36 2.14 10.56
CA SER A 194 -1.81 3.16 11.50
C SER A 194 -0.63 3.84 12.22
N ARG A 195 -0.86 5.05 12.76
CA ARG A 195 0.14 5.78 13.56
C ARG A 195 0.66 5.02 14.78
N SER A 196 -0.02 3.96 15.24
CA SER A 196 0.50 3.10 16.32
C SER A 196 1.88 2.52 15.98
N TYR A 197 2.19 2.37 14.68
CA TYR A 197 3.44 1.81 14.22
C TYR A 197 4.67 2.67 14.52
N TYR A 198 4.52 3.95 14.85
CA TYR A 198 5.64 4.76 15.38
C TYR A 198 6.35 4.08 16.55
N ARG A 199 5.61 3.35 17.38
CA ARG A 199 6.14 2.60 18.53
C ARG A 199 6.70 1.23 18.16
N VAL A 200 6.36 0.73 16.97
CA VAL A 200 6.74 -0.60 16.48
C VAL A 200 8.03 -0.53 15.66
N LEU A 201 8.24 0.56 14.89
CA LEU A 201 9.43 0.74 14.05
C LEU A 201 10.77 0.53 14.82
N PRO A 202 10.96 1.08 16.04
CA PRO A 202 12.13 0.77 16.86
C PRO A 202 12.39 -0.73 17.06
N THR A 203 11.33 -1.51 17.31
CA THR A 203 11.43 -2.96 17.51
C THR A 203 11.83 -3.68 16.23
N TYR A 204 11.33 -3.22 15.07
CA TYR A 204 11.72 -3.79 13.78
C TYR A 204 13.20 -3.57 13.49
N MET A 205 13.70 -2.36 13.68
CA MET A 205 15.13 -2.06 13.50
C MET A 205 16.00 -2.91 14.43
N LYS A 206 15.62 -3.06 15.71
CA LYS A 206 16.34 -3.92 16.65
C LYS A 206 16.33 -5.39 16.24
N ARG A 207 15.22 -5.90 15.72
CA ARG A 207 15.07 -7.32 15.32
C ARG A 207 15.99 -7.71 14.18
N VAL A 208 16.33 -6.77 13.31
CA VAL A 208 17.24 -6.99 12.16
C VAL A 208 18.60 -6.33 12.35
N ALA A 209 18.93 -5.92 13.57
CA ALA A 209 20.25 -5.35 13.88
C ALA A 209 21.36 -6.32 13.47
N GLY A 210 22.39 -5.80 12.83
CA GLY A 210 23.51 -6.59 12.28
C GLY A 210 23.26 -7.19 10.88
N GLN A 211 22.04 -7.09 10.33
CA GLN A 211 21.80 -7.42 8.93
C GLN A 211 22.10 -6.20 8.03
N THR A 212 22.45 -6.46 6.77
CA THR A 212 22.79 -5.42 5.78
C THR A 212 21.53 -4.74 5.23
N TYR A 213 21.01 -3.78 5.98
CA TYR A 213 19.95 -2.86 5.57
C TYR A 213 20.40 -1.41 5.78
N PRO A 214 20.02 -0.46 4.92
CA PRO A 214 20.39 0.95 5.07
C PRO A 214 19.54 1.65 6.15
N MET A 215 19.48 1.09 7.36
CA MET A 215 18.68 1.60 8.48
C MET A 215 19.14 2.99 8.93
N HIS A 216 20.42 3.33 8.70
CA HIS A 216 20.98 4.65 9.00
C HIS A 216 20.32 5.77 8.20
N ARG A 217 19.63 5.46 7.10
CA ARG A 217 18.85 6.42 6.30
C ARG A 217 17.48 6.76 6.93
N ILE A 218 17.12 6.12 8.04
CA ILE A 218 15.85 6.34 8.73
C ILE A 218 16.02 7.35 9.85
N LEU A 219 15.20 8.40 9.82
CA LEU A 219 15.16 9.45 10.83
C LEU A 219 13.88 9.34 11.66
N ASP A 220 13.87 10.00 12.81
CA ASP A 220 12.64 10.17 13.58
C ASP A 220 11.63 11.08 12.82
N SER A 221 10.49 11.40 13.45
CA SER A 221 9.47 12.24 12.79
C SER A 221 9.83 13.73 12.69
N LYS A 222 10.89 14.18 13.36
CA LYS A 222 11.41 15.56 13.34
C LYS A 222 12.63 15.71 12.42
N GLY A 223 13.14 14.61 11.86
CA GLY A 223 14.38 14.59 11.08
C GLY A 223 15.64 14.41 11.94
N CYS A 224 15.49 14.09 13.22
CA CYS A 224 16.60 13.79 14.11
C CYS A 224 17.10 12.36 13.89
N LEU A 225 18.38 12.14 14.21
CA LEU A 225 18.99 10.82 14.24
C LEU A 225 18.29 9.96 15.31
N THR A 226 18.26 8.65 15.08
CA THR A 226 17.63 7.68 15.98
C THR A 226 18.68 6.96 16.83
N PRO A 227 18.43 6.76 18.14
CA PRO A 227 19.32 5.96 18.99
C PRO A 227 19.24 4.45 18.72
N HIS A 228 18.49 4.01 17.70
CA HIS A 228 18.29 2.60 17.37
C HIS A 228 19.23 2.09 16.27
N VAL A 229 20.07 2.96 15.72
CA VAL A 229 21.02 2.61 14.66
C VAL A 229 22.42 3.04 15.09
N ASP A 230 23.29 2.07 15.27
CA ASP A 230 24.68 2.31 15.64
C ASP A 230 25.43 3.08 14.54
N ASN A 231 26.30 3.99 14.94
CA ASN A 231 27.13 4.81 14.04
C ASN A 231 26.35 5.57 12.94
N GLN A 232 25.05 5.83 13.15
CA GLN A 232 24.20 6.45 12.13
C GLN A 232 24.79 7.73 11.55
N ARG A 233 25.32 8.62 12.41
CA ARG A 233 25.96 9.87 12.00
C ARG A 233 27.10 9.64 11.00
N VAL A 234 27.98 8.69 11.32
CA VAL A 234 29.15 8.38 10.48
C VAL A 234 28.69 7.79 9.15
N LEU A 235 27.74 6.86 9.19
CA LEU A 235 27.21 6.22 7.99
C LEU A 235 26.54 7.23 7.05
N LEU A 236 25.70 8.12 7.58
CA LEU A 236 25.07 9.20 6.80
C LEU A 236 26.12 10.16 6.19
N ALA A 237 27.12 10.56 6.97
CA ALA A 237 28.17 11.45 6.49
C ALA A 237 29.01 10.80 5.37
N CYS A 238 29.27 9.49 5.45
CA CYS A 238 29.92 8.73 4.37
C CYS A 238 29.09 8.71 3.07
N GLU A 239 27.77 8.95 3.16
CA GLU A 239 26.90 9.11 2.00
C GLU A 239 26.74 10.56 1.52
N GLY A 240 27.48 11.49 2.12
CA GLY A 240 27.39 12.92 1.80
C GLY A 240 26.15 13.59 2.38
N VAL A 241 25.47 12.98 3.37
CA VAL A 241 24.35 13.62 4.07
C VAL A 241 24.88 14.53 5.15
N GLU A 242 24.54 15.81 5.07
CA GLU A 242 24.94 16.82 6.05
C GLU A 242 24.09 16.70 7.33
N ILE A 243 24.75 16.79 8.48
CA ILE A 243 24.13 16.59 9.79
C ILE A 243 24.39 17.82 10.63
N ASN A 244 23.33 18.58 10.87
CA ASN A 244 23.35 19.84 11.61
C ASN A 244 23.47 19.59 13.12
N ALA A 245 24.10 20.54 13.82
CA ALA A 245 24.16 20.58 15.27
C ALA A 245 23.02 21.47 15.82
N GLU A 246 22.08 20.84 16.55
CA GLU A 246 20.91 21.33 17.35
C GLU A 246 20.01 22.47 16.80
N GLU A 247 18.68 22.48 16.96
CA GLU A 247 17.87 22.40 18.19
C GLU A 247 17.29 21.00 18.53
N GLY A 248 17.62 20.42 19.70
CA GLY A 248 17.01 19.16 20.18
C GLY A 248 17.89 18.27 21.05
N ASP A 249 17.52 16.99 21.18
CA ASP A 249 18.01 15.96 22.13
C ASP A 249 19.50 15.53 22.07
N GLY A 250 20.39 16.35 21.52
CA GLY A 250 21.84 16.08 21.50
C GLY A 250 22.36 15.16 20.40
N THR A 251 21.49 14.63 19.54
CA THR A 251 21.88 13.61 18.52
C THR A 251 22.22 14.20 17.15
N GLY A 252 21.68 15.37 16.81
CA GLY A 252 21.77 16.04 15.50
C GLY A 252 20.60 15.75 14.59
N TRP A 253 20.43 16.56 13.54
CA TRP A 253 19.31 16.44 12.61
C TRP A 253 19.75 16.62 11.15
N VAL A 254 18.94 16.11 10.23
CA VAL A 254 19.15 16.19 8.79
C VAL A 254 18.03 17.01 8.17
N ASP A 255 18.38 17.93 7.26
CA ASP A 255 17.39 18.67 6.50
C ASP A 255 16.69 17.77 5.48
N VAL A 256 15.48 17.34 5.85
CA VAL A 256 14.64 16.47 5.01
C VAL A 256 14.19 17.18 3.73
N SER A 257 14.22 18.52 3.65
CA SER A 257 13.91 19.23 2.40
C SER A 257 15.03 19.07 1.35
N VAL A 258 16.26 18.83 1.80
CA VAL A 258 17.45 18.66 0.94
C VAL A 258 17.71 17.18 0.68
N PHE A 259 17.76 16.37 1.74
CA PHE A 259 18.15 14.96 1.68
C PHE A 259 16.96 14.00 1.67
N GLY A 260 15.74 14.50 1.85
CA GLY A 260 14.54 13.66 1.82
C GLY A 260 14.40 12.94 0.47
N TRP A 261 14.02 11.67 0.55
CA TRP A 261 13.65 10.90 -0.63
C TRP A 261 12.24 11.26 -1.09
N ASP A 262 12.02 11.37 -2.41
CA ASP A 262 10.69 11.41 -2.99
C ASP A 262 10.05 10.02 -2.94
N ILE A 263 9.11 9.86 -2.01
CA ILE A 263 8.43 8.61 -1.71
C ILE A 263 7.22 8.34 -2.61
N SER A 264 6.86 9.26 -3.51
CA SER A 264 5.66 9.12 -4.36
C SER A 264 5.79 8.00 -5.40
N GLY A 265 7.03 7.61 -5.73
CA GLY A 265 7.35 6.59 -6.72
C GLY A 265 7.43 5.15 -6.19
N ILE A 266 7.39 4.91 -4.87
CA ILE A 266 7.75 3.60 -4.27
C ILE A 266 6.92 2.42 -4.81
N TYR A 267 5.66 2.67 -5.18
CA TYR A 267 4.73 1.63 -5.65
C TYR A 267 4.60 1.55 -7.19
N TYR A 268 5.46 2.24 -7.95
CA TYR A 268 5.36 2.39 -9.41
C TYR A 268 6.69 2.06 -10.09
#